data_AF-A0A183B7V5-F1
#
_entry.id   AF-A0A183B7V5-F1
#
_cell.length_a   1.000
_cell.length_b   1.000
_cell.length_c   1.000
_cell.angle_alpha   90.00
_cell.angle_beta   90.00
_cell.angle_gamma   90.00
#
_symmetry.space_group_name_H-M   'P 1'
#
loop_
_entity.id
_entity.type
_entity.pdbx_description
1 polymer ?
#
loop_
_entity_poly.entity_id
_entity_poly.type
_entity_poly.pdbx_seq_one_letter_code
_entity_poly.pdbx_strand_id
1 'polypeptide(L)'
;MVRVEGILDGEITADTFIQLRRCLCNDGLPIEHLQRFQARRQLPGEQWPSFILELRHLAEDAFPELPVADREGQSCIGTRDGFLQRKFLKQRPTSVAEAMETARRVSQIKAMVR
;
A
#
# COMPACT_ATOMS: atom_id res chain seq x y z
N MET A 1 -13.55 -34.04 -3.57
CA MET A 1 -12.40 -33.81 -2.65
C MET A 1 -11.19 -34.46 -3.31
N VAL A 2 -10.30 -33.68 -3.92
CA VAL A 2 -9.09 -34.23 -4.57
C VAL A 2 -8.08 -34.53 -3.47
N ARG A 3 -7.78 -35.80 -3.22
CA ARG A 3 -6.63 -36.19 -2.40
C ARG A 3 -5.40 -36.05 -3.28
N VAL A 4 -4.53 -35.10 -2.95
CA VAL A 4 -3.22 -35.02 -3.57
C VAL A 4 -2.31 -35.97 -2.79
N GLU A 5 -2.33 -37.24 -3.16
CA GLU A 5 -1.33 -38.22 -2.74
C GLU A 5 -0.04 -37.95 -3.53
N GLY A 6 1.12 -37.88 -2.86
CA GLY A 6 2.42 -37.69 -3.52
C GLY A 6 3.22 -36.42 -3.20
N ILE A 7 2.65 -35.42 -2.52
CA ILE A 7 3.42 -34.17 -2.19
C ILE A 7 4.52 -34.43 -1.15
N LEU A 8 4.37 -35.46 -0.30
CA LEU A 8 5.29 -35.79 0.79
C LEU A 8 6.01 -37.14 0.59
N ASP A 9 5.93 -37.73 -0.61
CA ASP A 9 6.57 -39.02 -0.91
C ASP A 9 8.09 -38.88 -1.17
N GLY A 10 8.60 -37.64 -1.23
CA GLY A 10 10.02 -37.33 -1.26
C GLY A 10 10.59 -37.06 0.14
N GLU A 11 11.89 -37.33 0.34
CA GLU A 11 12.59 -36.92 1.56
C GLU A 11 12.41 -35.42 1.80
N ILE A 12 12.01 -35.04 3.02
CA ILE A 12 11.96 -33.64 3.44
C ILE A 12 13.39 -33.15 3.55
N THR A 13 13.84 -32.45 2.50
CA THR A 13 15.18 -31.87 2.46
C THR A 13 15.21 -30.53 3.20
N ALA A 14 16.42 -30.06 3.52
CA ALA A 14 16.61 -28.70 4.02
C ALA A 14 16.05 -27.64 3.06
N ASP A 15 16.11 -27.87 1.75
CA ASP A 15 15.54 -26.97 0.75
C ASP A 15 14.01 -26.92 0.84
N THR A 16 13.36 -28.08 0.98
CA THR A 16 11.92 -28.20 1.22
C THR A 16 11.51 -27.43 2.48
N PHE A 17 12.29 -27.53 3.56
CA PHE A 17 12.02 -26.81 4.80
C PHE A 17 12.24 -25.30 4.66
N ILE A 18 13.24 -24.86 3.91
CA ILE A 18 13.47 -23.44 3.59
C ILE A 18 12.32 -22.89 2.75
N GLN A 19 11.84 -23.65 1.76
CA GLN A 19 10.69 -23.26 0.94
C GLN A 19 9.40 -23.22 1.76
N LEU A 20 9.15 -24.23 2.61
CA LEU A 20 8.01 -24.23 3.52
C LEU A 20 8.06 -23.06 4.49
N ARG A 21 9.24 -22.77 5.07
CA ARG A 21 9.42 -21.62 5.95
C ARG A 21 9.18 -20.31 5.20
N ARG A 22 9.60 -20.18 3.94
CA ARG A 22 9.26 -19.01 3.11
C ARG A 22 7.76 -18.91 2.87
N CYS A 23 7.08 -20.02 2.60
CA CYS A 23 5.64 -20.03 2.37
C CYS A 23 4.83 -19.74 3.66
N LEU A 24 5.30 -20.20 4.81
CA LEU A 24 4.61 -20.10 6.09
C LEU A 24 4.97 -18.84 6.89
N CYS A 25 6.16 -18.28 6.66
CA CYS A 25 6.64 -17.08 7.35
C CYS A 25 6.66 -15.84 6.46
N ASN A 26 6.27 -15.93 5.18
CA ASN A 26 5.95 -14.72 4.42
C ASN A 26 4.66 -14.13 4.99
N ASP A 27 4.80 -12.99 5.66
CA ASP A 27 3.69 -12.08 5.93
C ASP A 27 3.00 -11.78 4.59
N GLY A 28 1.91 -12.46 4.26
CA GLY A 28 1.16 -12.31 2.99
C GLY A 28 1.94 -12.70 1.71
N LEU A 29 1.24 -13.26 0.73
CA LEU A 29 1.82 -13.34 -0.62
C LEU A 29 1.99 -11.92 -1.18
N PRO A 30 3.03 -11.61 -1.99
CA PRO A 30 3.21 -10.28 -2.59
C PRO A 30 1.95 -9.74 -3.30
N ILE A 31 1.16 -10.65 -3.88
CA ILE A 31 -0.12 -10.32 -4.52
C ILE A 31 -1.18 -9.82 -3.52
N GLU A 32 -1.19 -10.32 -2.29
CA GLU A 32 -2.12 -9.87 -1.25
C GLU A 32 -1.79 -8.46 -0.78
N HIS A 33 -0.50 -8.13 -0.64
CA HIS A 33 -0.07 -6.76 -0.29
C HIS A 33 -0.46 -5.77 -1.37
N LEU A 34 -0.20 -6.11 -2.63
CA LEU A 34 -0.60 -5.29 -3.76
C LEU A 34 -2.13 -5.09 -3.79
N GLN A 35 -2.90 -6.14 -3.56
CA GLN A 35 -4.37 -6.05 -3.48
C GLN A 35 -4.83 -5.16 -2.33
N ARG A 36 -4.26 -5.31 -1.13
CA ARG A 36 -4.60 -4.45 0.03
C ARG A 36 -4.30 -2.98 -0.26
N PHE A 37 -3.12 -2.70 -0.82
CA PHE A 37 -2.75 -1.35 -1.24
C PHE A 37 -3.72 -0.79 -2.29
N GLN A 38 -3.99 -1.54 -3.36
CA GLN A 38 -4.88 -1.11 -4.44
C GLN A 38 -6.34 -0.96 -4.02
N ALA A 39 -6.80 -1.75 -3.04
CA ALA A 39 -8.14 -1.68 -2.50
C ALA A 39 -8.32 -0.50 -1.52
N ARG A 40 -7.23 -0.01 -0.92
CA ARG A 40 -7.32 1.05 0.07
C ARG A 40 -7.84 2.35 -0.55
N ARG A 41 -8.97 2.81 -0.02
CA ARG A 41 -9.61 4.09 -0.35
C ARG A 41 -9.88 4.84 0.93
N GLN A 42 -9.77 6.16 0.91
CA GLN A 42 -10.05 6.98 2.10
C GLN A 42 -11.52 6.80 2.51
N LEU A 43 -11.76 6.47 3.78
CA LEU A 43 -13.09 6.25 4.32
C LEU A 43 -13.86 7.58 4.50
N PRO A 44 -15.20 7.57 4.53
CA PRO A 44 -15.97 8.76 4.88
C PRO A 44 -15.62 9.28 6.28
N GLY A 45 -15.24 10.55 6.38
CA GLY A 45 -14.85 11.18 7.65
C GLY A 45 -13.44 10.86 8.13
N GLU A 46 -12.71 9.98 7.44
CA GLU A 46 -11.33 9.66 7.78
C GLU A 46 -10.41 10.86 7.56
N GLN A 47 -9.59 11.13 8.57
CA GLN A 47 -8.60 12.20 8.53
C GLN A 47 -7.48 11.86 7.56
N TRP A 48 -7.12 12.85 6.75
CA TRP A 48 -6.08 12.70 5.73
C TRP A 48 -4.73 12.20 6.26
N PRO A 49 -4.20 12.71 7.40
CA PRO A 49 -2.93 12.22 7.94
C PRO A 49 -2.93 10.72 8.24
N SER A 50 -4.00 10.24 8.89
CA SER A 50 -4.16 8.82 9.22
C SER A 50 -4.22 7.95 7.96
N PHE A 51 -5.00 8.40 6.97
CA PHE A 51 -5.11 7.72 5.68
C PHE A 51 -3.77 7.56 4.96
N ILE A 52 -2.98 8.63 4.87
CA ILE A 52 -1.69 8.63 4.17
C ILE A 52 -0.66 7.75 4.89
N LEU A 53 -0.63 7.79 6.23
CA LEU A 53 0.27 6.95 7.02
C LEU A 53 -0.01 5.47 6.80
N GLU A 54 -1.29 5.07 6.82
CA GLU A 54 -1.66 3.69 6.55
C GLU A 54 -1.33 3.27 5.11
N LEU A 55 -1.62 4.13 4.13
CA LEU A 55 -1.25 3.90 2.73
C LEU A 55 0.26 3.76 2.52
N ARG A 56 1.06 4.53 3.25
CA ARG A 56 2.52 4.41 3.23
C ARG A 56 2.95 3.02 3.68
N HIS A 57 2.43 2.53 4.81
CA HIS A 57 2.75 1.19 5.28
C HIS A 57 2.33 0.11 4.28
N LEU A 58 1.13 0.22 3.71
CA LEU A 58 0.70 -0.70 2.66
C LEU A 58 1.59 -0.64 1.41
N ALA A 59 2.15 0.54 1.07
CA ALA A 59 3.08 0.68 -0.05
C ALA A 59 4.46 0.08 0.26
N GLU A 60 4.89 0.11 1.52
CA GLU A 60 6.12 -0.53 1.98
C GLU A 60 6.05 -2.05 1.79
N ASP A 61 4.90 -2.66 2.10
CA ASP A 61 4.65 -4.09 1.92
C ASP A 61 4.38 -4.48 0.46
N ALA A 62 3.69 -3.63 -0.30
CA ALA A 62 3.28 -3.93 -1.68
C ALA A 62 4.41 -3.75 -2.71
N PHE A 63 5.41 -2.90 -2.41
CA PHE A 63 6.48 -2.55 -3.34
C PHE A 63 7.87 -2.57 -2.68
N PRO A 64 8.26 -3.65 -1.98
CA PRO A 64 9.51 -3.69 -1.20
C PRO A 64 10.76 -3.43 -2.06
N GLU A 65 10.69 -3.71 -3.36
CA GLU A 65 11.75 -3.51 -4.34
C GLU A 65 11.94 -2.05 -4.78
N LEU A 66 10.94 -1.18 -4.57
CA LEU A 66 11.00 0.20 -5.04
C LEU A 66 11.82 1.09 -4.09
N PRO A 67 12.59 2.06 -4.63
CA PRO A 67 13.19 3.12 -3.83
C PRO A 67 12.14 3.83 -2.95
N VAL A 68 12.57 4.32 -1.78
CA VAL A 68 11.67 4.97 -0.81
C VAL A 68 10.88 6.12 -1.45
N ALA A 69 11.51 6.95 -2.27
CA ALA A 69 10.84 8.05 -2.96
C ALA A 69 9.72 7.57 -3.91
N ASP A 70 9.96 6.48 -4.65
CA ASP A 70 8.99 5.93 -5.59
C ASP A 70 7.80 5.28 -4.86
N ARG A 71 8.06 4.66 -3.69
CA ARG A 71 7.02 4.16 -2.78
C ARG A 71 6.20 5.28 -2.17
N GLU A 72 6.85 6.32 -1.67
CA GLU A 72 6.14 7.48 -1.10
C GLU A 72 5.29 8.19 -2.18
N GLY A 73 5.71 8.19 -3.43
CA GLY A 73 4.88 8.67 -4.55
C GLY A 73 3.59 7.87 -4.79
N GLN A 74 3.50 6.63 -4.29
CA GLN A 74 2.27 5.83 -4.33
C GLN A 74 1.28 6.21 -3.22
N SER A 75 1.71 6.86 -2.14
CA SER A 75 0.91 7.05 -0.92
C SER A 75 -0.31 7.98 -1.07
N CYS A 76 -0.55 8.50 -2.28
CA CYS A 76 -1.66 9.42 -2.59
C CYS A 76 -2.73 8.79 -3.48
N ILE A 77 -2.55 7.52 -3.85
CA ILE A 77 -3.50 6.77 -4.67
C ILE A 77 -4.63 6.28 -3.78
N GLY A 78 -5.88 6.62 -4.12
CA GLY A 78 -7.06 6.18 -3.36
C GLY A 78 -7.71 7.26 -2.48
N THR A 79 -7.18 8.47 -2.50
CA THR A 79 -7.82 9.71 -2.02
C THR A 79 -9.29 9.83 -2.44
N ARG A 80 -10.16 10.23 -1.51
CA ARG A 80 -11.59 10.50 -1.80
C ARG A 80 -11.88 11.98 -2.09
N ASP A 81 -10.99 12.90 -1.69
CA ASP A 81 -11.12 14.32 -2.01
C ASP A 81 -10.85 14.58 -3.50
N GLY A 82 -11.90 14.85 -4.27
CA GLY A 82 -11.79 15.02 -5.72
C GLY A 82 -10.89 16.18 -6.16
N PHE A 83 -10.66 17.20 -5.32
CA PHE A 83 -9.70 18.26 -5.64
C PHE A 83 -8.27 17.77 -5.48
N LEU A 84 -7.98 17.09 -4.36
CA LEU A 84 -6.67 16.50 -4.12
C LEU A 84 -6.35 15.40 -5.14
N GLN A 85 -7.32 14.55 -5.48
CA GLN A 85 -7.16 13.53 -6.50
C GLN A 85 -6.73 14.13 -7.84
N ARG A 86 -7.44 15.17 -8.32
CA ARG A 86 -7.07 15.87 -9.56
C ARG A 86 -5.70 16.51 -9.48
N LYS A 87 -5.33 17.07 -8.32
CA LYS A 87 -4.02 17.70 -8.13
C LYS A 87 -2.90 16.67 -8.19
N PHE A 88 -3.04 15.54 -7.51
CA PHE A 88 -2.04 14.47 -7.50
C PHE A 88 -1.95 13.70 -8.81
N LEU A 89 -3.04 13.63 -9.59
CA LEU A 89 -2.97 13.11 -10.96
C LEU A 89 -2.16 14.00 -11.90
N LYS A 90 -2.22 15.32 -11.72
CA LYS A 90 -1.43 16.29 -12.52
C LYS A 90 0.03 16.34 -12.09
N GLN A 91 0.26 16.32 -10.78
CA GLN A 91 1.58 16.37 -10.19
C GLN A 91 1.63 15.39 -9.04
N ARG A 92 2.16 14.20 -9.32
CA ARG A 92 2.35 13.18 -8.29
C ARG A 92 3.40 13.69 -7.30
N PRO A 93 3.10 13.69 -6.00
CA PRO A 93 4.08 14.10 -5.00
C PRO A 93 5.22 13.08 -4.95
N THR A 94 6.41 13.55 -4.62
CA THR A 94 7.62 12.73 -4.50
C THR A 94 7.84 12.20 -3.09
N SER A 95 7.11 12.74 -2.11
CA SER A 95 7.16 12.34 -0.71
C SER A 95 5.82 12.45 -0.01
N VAL A 96 5.67 11.73 1.09
CA VAL A 96 4.51 11.84 1.99
C VAL A 96 4.39 13.25 2.56
N ALA A 97 5.52 13.89 2.89
CA ALA A 97 5.54 15.25 3.43
C ALA A 97 4.98 16.28 2.44
N GLU A 98 5.35 16.17 1.16
CA GLU A 98 4.83 17.03 0.10
C GLU A 98 3.31 16.85 -0.09
N ALA A 99 2.85 15.60 -0.05
CA ALA A 99 1.42 15.27 -0.12
C ALA A 99 0.64 15.89 1.05
N MET A 100 1.18 15.78 2.26
CA MET A 100 0.58 16.33 3.48
C MET A 100 0.48 17.84 3.44
N GLU A 101 1.54 18.54 3.02
CA GLU A 101 1.52 19.99 2.90
C GLU A 101 0.53 20.45 1.82
N THR A 102 0.43 19.71 0.71
CA THR A 102 -0.57 19.97 -0.32
C THR A 102 -1.99 19.82 0.22
N ALA A 103 -2.26 18.75 0.98
CA ALA A 103 -3.56 18.52 1.62
C ALA A 103 -3.92 19.64 2.60
N ARG A 104 -2.95 20.07 3.44
CA ARG A 104 -3.13 21.18 4.38
C ARG A 104 -3.53 22.47 3.69
N ARG A 105 -2.82 22.85 2.62
CA ARG A 105 -3.13 24.07 1.83
C ARG A 105 -4.54 24.00 1.23
N VAL A 106 -4.93 22.85 0.69
CA VAL A 106 -6.27 22.67 0.12
C VAL A 106 -7.34 22.79 1.19
N SER A 107 -7.15 22.18 2.37
CA SER A 107 -8.07 22.33 3.49
C SER A 107 -8.21 23.77 3.95
N GLN A 108 -7.10 24.53 4.03
CA GLN A 108 -7.12 25.95 4.37
C GLN A 108 -7.91 26.78 3.36
N ILE A 109 -7.67 26.59 2.05
CA ILE A 109 -8.41 27.28 1.00
C ILE A 109 -9.91 26.97 1.09
N LYS A 110 -10.29 25.70 1.29
CA LYS A 110 -11.69 25.31 1.46
C LYS A 110 -12.34 25.93 2.69
N ALA A 111 -11.58 26.15 3.76
CA ALA A 111 -12.06 26.81 4.97
C ALA A 111 -12.25 28.32 4.77
N MET A 112 -11.46 28.96 3.92
CA MET A 112 -11.55 30.41 3.62
C MET A 112 -12.66 30.77 2.62
N VAL A 113 -13.13 29.81 1.82
CA VAL A 113 -14.18 30.01 0.79
C VAL A 113 -15.56 29.56 1.30
N ARG A 114 -15.66 29.11 2.56
CA ARG A 114 -16.92 28.85 3.26
C ARG A 114 -17.45 30.11 3.92
#